data_AF-A0A842QK88-F1
#
_entry.id   AF-A0A842QK88-F1
#
_cell.length_a   1.000
_cell.length_b   1.000
_cell.length_c   1.000
_cell.angle_alpha   90.00
_cell.angle_beta   90.00
_cell.angle_gamma   90.00
#
_symmetry.space_group_name_H-M   'P 1'
#
loop_
_entity.id
_entity.type
_entity.pdbx_description
1 polymer ?
#
loop_
_entity_poly.entity_id
_entity_poly.type
_entity_poly.pdbx_seq_one_letter_code
_entity_poly.pdbx_strand_id
1 'polypeptide(L)' 'MEIGVEPGDRQKEENYVDSIDGEVLRHCKDPSDCVLLATAIKTKSAVLTKDKHHLFNAELENFVKKYNTRVYKELKDVL' A
#
# COMPACT_ATOMS: atom_id res chain seq x y z
N MET A 1 -5.55 -8.27 18.09
CA MET A 1 -6.83 -8.35 17.35
C MET A 1 -6.52 -8.11 15.89
N GLU A 2 -6.97 -8.96 14.99
CA GLU A 2 -6.97 -8.61 13.57
C GLU A 2 -8.03 -7.53 13.36
N ILE A 3 -7.63 -6.38 12.81
CA ILE A 3 -8.59 -5.39 12.33
C ILE A 3 -9.14 -5.97 11.04
N GLY A 4 -10.42 -6.33 11.05
CA GLY A 4 -11.12 -6.71 9.83
C GLY A 4 -11.16 -5.51 8.89
N VAL A 5 -10.73 -5.73 7.64
CA VAL A 5 -10.84 -4.74 6.58
C VAL A 5 -11.81 -5.26 5.53
N GLU A 6 -12.74 -4.42 5.12
CA GLU A 6 -13.75 -4.73 4.10
C GLU A 6 -13.62 -3.72 2.96
N PRO A 7 -13.50 -4.16 1.70
CA PRO A 7 -13.42 -3.25 0.56
C PRO A 7 -14.60 -2.29 0.53
N GLY A 8 -14.32 -1.00 0.40
CA GLY A 8 -15.33 0.06 0.34
C GLY A 8 -15.78 0.59 1.70
N ASP A 9 -15.32 0.01 2.82
CA ASP A 9 -15.45 0.61 4.14
C ASP A 9 -14.22 1.46 4.45
N ARG A 10 -14.27 2.72 4.01
CA ARG A 10 -13.18 3.69 4.15
C ARG A 10 -12.64 3.77 5.58
N GLN A 11 -13.51 3.79 6.59
CA GLN A 11 -13.08 3.95 7.98
C GLN A 11 -12.31 2.72 8.45
N LYS A 12 -12.78 1.51 8.11
CA LYS A 12 -12.06 0.28 8.44
C LYS A 12 -10.73 0.18 7.69
N GLU A 13 -10.68 0.59 6.43
CA GLU A 13 -9.45 0.64 5.63
C GLU A 13 -8.42 1.61 6.24
N GLU A 14 -8.82 2.84 6.55
CA GLU A 14 -7.95 3.83 7.20
C GLU A 14 -7.48 3.34 8.58
N ASN A 15 -8.37 2.76 9.40
CA ASN A 15 -8.01 2.18 10.70
C ASN A 15 -7.02 1.01 10.57
N TYR A 16 -7.20 0.15 9.58
CA TYR A 16 -6.27 -0.94 9.29
C TYR A 16 -4.88 -0.38 8.94
N VAL A 17 -4.83 0.60 8.04
CA VAL A 17 -3.58 1.23 7.61
C VAL A 17 -2.87 1.89 8.78
N ASP A 18 -3.59 2.68 9.59
CA ASP A 18 -3.04 3.37 10.76
C ASP A 18 -2.47 2.38 11.79
N SER A 19 -3.08 1.19 11.93
CA SER A 19 -2.57 0.13 12.81
C SER A 19 -1.27 -0.52 12.36
N ILE A 20 -0.91 -0.38 11.07
CA ILE A 20 0.35 -0.86 10.52
C ILE A 20 1.37 0.28 10.45
N ASP A 21 1.00 1.34 9.73
CA ASP A 21 1.78 2.57 9.61
C ASP A 21 0.89 3.71 9.07
N GLY A 22 0.49 4.62 9.96
CA GLY A 22 -0.32 5.79 9.61
C GLY A 22 0.36 6.80 8.67
N GLU A 23 1.67 6.72 8.46
CA GLU A 23 2.37 7.56 7.49
C GLU A 23 1.94 7.24 6.04
N VAL A 24 1.49 6.00 5.79
CA VAL A 24 0.95 5.58 4.48
C VAL A 24 -0.20 6.49 4.04
N LEU A 25 -1.08 6.88 4.97
CA LEU A 25 -2.25 7.75 4.69
C LEU A 25 -1.86 9.17 4.25
N ARG A 26 -0.60 9.57 4.45
CA ARG A 26 -0.09 10.88 4.01
C ARG A 26 0.39 10.86 2.57
N HIS A 27 0.89 9.70 2.13
CA HIS A 27 1.49 9.52 0.80
C HIS A 27 0.50 8.91 -0.21
N CYS A 28 -0.50 8.18 0.26
CA CYS A 28 -1.53 7.57 -0.55
C CYS A 28 -2.91 8.13 -0.17
N LYS A 29 -3.70 8.56 -1.16
CA LYS A 29 -5.01 9.21 -0.94
C LYS A 29 -6.18 8.24 -1.00
N ASP A 30 -6.03 7.13 -1.71
CA ASP A 30 -7.08 6.13 -1.86
C ASP A 30 -6.96 5.10 -0.73
N PRO A 31 -8.00 4.94 0.13
CA PRO A 31 -7.93 4.04 1.28
C PRO A 31 -7.65 2.58 0.90
N SER A 32 -8.25 2.07 -0.19
CA SER A 32 -8.01 0.70 -0.64
C SER A 32 -6.56 0.50 -1.12
N ASP A 33 -5.97 1.50 -1.76
CA ASP A 33 -4.55 1.46 -2.13
C ASP A 33 -3.62 1.59 -0.93
N CYS A 34 -4.00 2.38 0.07
CA CYS A 34 -3.29 2.41 1.36
C CYS A 34 -3.26 1.02 2.00
N VAL A 35 -4.37 0.27 1.95
CA VAL A 35 -4.44 -1.11 2.48
C VAL A 35 -3.47 -2.03 1.75
N LEU A 36 -3.36 -1.95 0.42
CA LEU A 36 -2.39 -2.75 -0.34
C LEU A 36 -0.95 -2.46 0.10
N LEU A 37 -0.60 -1.19 0.25
CA LEU A 37 0.74 -0.76 0.69
C LEU A 37 1.02 -1.19 2.13
N ALA A 38 0.09 -0.93 3.05
CA ALA A 38 0.20 -1.33 4.45
C ALA A 38 0.36 -2.85 4.58
N THR A 39 -0.41 -3.62 3.81
CA THR A 39 -0.28 -5.08 3.77
C THR A 39 1.12 -5.48 3.28
N ALA A 40 1.60 -4.89 2.19
CA ALA A 40 2.91 -5.18 1.63
C ALA A 40 4.05 -4.84 2.61
N ILE A 41 3.94 -3.74 3.35
CA ILE A 41 4.87 -3.35 4.42
C ILE A 41 4.86 -4.40 5.53
N LYS A 42 3.67 -4.76 6.03
CA LYS A 42 3.47 -5.74 7.11
C LYS A 42 4.05 -7.10 6.73
N THR A 43 3.84 -7.55 5.49
CA THR A 43 4.28 -8.86 5.00
C THR A 43 5.66 -8.83 4.33
N LYS A 44 6.33 -7.68 4.30
CA LYS A 44 7.62 -7.47 3.61
C LYS A 44 7.58 -7.98 2.16
N SER A 45 6.46 -7.75 1.49
CA SER A 45 6.18 -8.21 0.14
C SER A 45 6.26 -7.06 -0.85
N ALA A 46 6.33 -7.38 -2.14
CA ALA A 46 6.14 -6.41 -3.21
C ALA A 46 4.66 -6.33 -3.61
N VAL A 47 4.24 -5.19 -4.15
CA VAL A 47 2.92 -5.01 -4.76
C VAL A 47 3.06 -5.14 -6.27
N LEU A 48 2.23 -5.96 -6.92
CA LEU A 48 2.11 -6.03 -8.37
C LEU A 48 0.71 -5.59 -8.76
N THR A 49 0.59 -4.50 -9.53
CA THR A 49 -0.71 -3.95 -9.93
C THR A 49 -0.62 -3.19 -11.24
N LYS A 50 -1.58 -3.37 -12.15
CA LYS A 50 -1.62 -2.64 -13.43
C LYS A 50 -2.46 -1.38 -13.37
N ASP A 51 -3.51 -1.40 -12.57
CA ASP A 51 -4.63 -0.46 -12.65
C ASP A 51 -4.52 0.68 -11.63
N LYS A 52 -3.65 0.55 -10.63
CA LYS A 52 -3.48 1.53 -9.55
C LYS A 52 -2.39 2.55 -9.89
N HIS A 53 -2.66 3.36 -10.92
CA HIS A 53 -1.67 4.27 -11.51
C HIS A 53 -1.03 5.27 -10.53
N HIS A 54 -1.78 5.74 -9.53
CA HIS A 54 -1.28 6.68 -8.54
C HIS A 54 -0.24 6.07 -7.59
N LEU A 55 -0.08 4.74 -7.57
CA LEU A 55 1.00 4.09 -6.83
C LEU A 55 2.37 4.19 -7.52
N PHE A 56 2.40 4.57 -8.81
CA PHE A 56 3.62 4.77 -9.59
C PHE A 56 4.03 6.24 -9.61
N ASN A 57 4.26 6.80 -8.43
CA ASN A 57 4.77 8.15 -8.30
C ASN A 57 6.06 8.14 -7.46
N ALA A 58 6.96 9.09 -7.76
CA ALA A 58 8.29 9.13 -7.16
C ALA A 58 8.27 9.30 -5.63
N GLU A 59 7.28 10.03 -5.09
CA GLU A 59 7.11 10.22 -3.66
C GLU A 59 6.80 8.88 -2.98
N LEU A 60 5.82 8.15 -3.50
CA LEU A 60 5.37 6.89 -2.95
C LEU A 60 6.39 5.78 -3.16
N GLU A 61 7.10 5.76 -4.28
CA GLU A 61 8.24 4.87 -4.51
C GLU A 61 9.35 5.07 -3.47
N ASN A 62 9.71 6.33 -3.18
CA ASN A 62 10.72 6.63 -2.18
C ASN A 62 10.24 6.26 -0.78
N PHE A 63 8.96 6.49 -0.48
CA PHE A 63 8.33 6.09 0.76
C PHE A 63 8.39 4.56 0.94
N VAL A 64 7.94 3.75 -0.02
CA VAL A 64 7.89 2.28 0.16
C VAL A 64 9.29 1.63 0.19
N LYS A 65 10.29 2.24 -0.46
CA LYS A 65 11.69 1.77 -0.43
C LYS A 65 12.25 1.72 0.99
N LYS A 66 11.82 2.61 1.90
CA LYS A 66 12.30 2.61 3.30
C LYS A 66 11.89 1.35 4.07
N TYR A 67 10.85 0.66 3.61
CA TYR A 67 10.39 -0.63 4.16
C TYR A 67 10.94 -1.84 3.38
N ASN A 68 11.86 -1.63 2.44
CA ASN A 68 12.34 -2.66 1.52
C ASN A 68 11.21 -3.28 0.67
N THR A 69 10.15 -2.49 0.40
CA THR A 69 9.02 -2.84 -0.46
C THR A 69 9.11 -2.08 -1.80
N ARG A 70 8.51 -2.65 -2.85
CA ARG A 70 8.43 -2.05 -4.19
C ARG A 70 7.05 -2.28 -4.79
N VAL A 71 6.64 -1.38 -5.68
CA VAL A 71 5.42 -1.51 -6.49
C VAL A 71 5.83 -1.73 -7.94
N TYR A 72 5.29 -2.76 -8.56
CA TYR A 72 5.56 -3.17 -9.93
C TYR A 72 4.30 -3.09 -10.77
N LYS A 73 4.45 -2.72 -12.04
CA LYS A 73 3.32 -2.64 -12.98
C LYS A 73 3.09 -3.96 -13.68
N GLU A 74 4.17 -4.60 -14.10
CA GLU A 74 4.14 -5.84 -14.85
C GLU A 74 5.07 -6.88 -14.21
N LEU A 75 4.77 -8.16 -14.45
CA LEU A 75 5.58 -9.25 -13.91
C LEU A 75 7.04 -9.19 -14.41
N LYS A 76 7.25 -8.68 -15.63
CA LYS A 76 8.59 -8.46 -16.19
C LYS A 76 9.41 -7.44 -15.40
N ASP A 77 8.77 -6.58 -14.62
CA ASP A 77 9.46 -5.57 -13.80
C ASP A 77 9.94 -6.16 -12.46
N VAL A 78 9.46 -7.36 -12.12
CA VAL A 78 9.81 -8.10 -10.89
C VAL A 78 11.05 -8.99 -11.10
N LEU A 79 11.29 -9.43 -12.34
CA LEU A 79 12.25 -10.47 -12.72
C LEU A 79 13.54 -9.90 -13.30
#